data_AF-A0A091BGF9-F1
#
_entry.id   AF-A0A091BGF9-F1
#
_cell.length_a   1.000
_cell.length_b   1.000
_cell.length_c   1.000
_cell.angle_alpha   90.00
_cell.angle_beta   90.00
_cell.angle_gamma   90.00
#
_symmetry.space_group_name_H-M   'P 1'
#
loop_
_entity.id
_entity.type
_entity.pdbx_description
1 polymer ?
#
loop_
_entity_poly.entity_id
_entity_poly.type
_entity_poly.pdbx_seq_one_letter_code
_entity_poly.pdbx_strand_id
1 'polypeptide(L)'
;MKSLKYWWAAFNARPFGMPIPPNWFGIAAFAMLGGFVNPGFWIVGAALEITYLSSLAGSKRFRNAIDVGERREDPADARYLAMTERLDGRQRERQSSLEARAREILRTLDGSPMLAAYSDHLQQLVWLHLRLLNARQAIERVLATARREADALDEQERQLRRRLEEPNLSPDLRRSLEQQVAVIDQRQAAHADAAERGEHVDSELQRIDLQVALIREQALLSRDRNDLGGSLDALAASFNEASRWLDSQRDLIGTLDSPLEQRLPARVLRGEAPPRKAAREGE
;
A
#
# COMPACT_ATOMS: atom_id res chain seq x y z
N MET A 1 -9.92 32.27 -5.54
CA MET A 1 -9.61 31.32 -4.45
C MET A 1 -8.19 30.74 -4.52
N LYS A 2 -7.69 30.29 -5.68
CA LYS A 2 -6.29 29.79 -5.82
C LYS A 2 -5.21 30.86 -5.57
N SER A 3 -5.45 32.11 -5.95
CA SER A 3 -4.53 33.23 -5.70
C SER A 3 -4.32 33.51 -4.21
N LEU A 4 -5.41 33.56 -3.43
CA LEU A 4 -5.36 33.78 -1.97
C LEU A 4 -4.52 32.72 -1.24
N LYS A 5 -4.58 31.47 -1.74
CA LYS A 5 -3.81 30.33 -1.22
C LYS A 5 -2.31 30.52 -1.38
N TYR A 6 -1.84 30.92 -2.57
CA TYR A 6 -0.41 31.16 -2.79
C TYR A 6 0.13 32.36 -2.00
N TRP A 7 -0.71 33.39 -1.80
CA TRP A 7 -0.37 34.54 -0.95
C TRP A 7 -0.21 34.16 0.52
N TRP A 8 -1.15 33.36 1.06
CA TRP A 8 -1.07 32.89 2.44
C TRP A 8 0.10 31.93 2.67
N ALA A 9 0.38 31.05 1.71
CA ALA A 9 1.55 30.17 1.75
C ALA A 9 2.89 30.93 1.64
N ALA A 10 2.95 31.98 0.82
CA ALA A 10 4.12 32.89 0.74
C ALA A 10 4.35 33.64 2.06
N PHE A 11 3.27 34.08 2.71
CA PHE A 11 3.33 34.78 3.98
C PHE A 11 3.85 33.90 5.11
N ASN A 12 3.43 32.63 5.15
CA ASN A 12 3.81 31.68 6.18
C ASN A 12 5.00 30.78 5.81
N ALA A 13 5.72 31.09 4.72
CA ALA A 13 6.86 30.31 4.27
C ALA A 13 8.01 30.37 5.30
N ARG A 14 8.57 29.19 5.64
CA ARG A 14 9.67 29.04 6.59
C ARG A 14 10.95 28.63 5.86
N PRO A 15 11.68 29.57 5.24
CA PRO A 15 12.95 29.25 4.63
C PRO A 15 13.97 28.84 5.70
N PHE A 16 14.84 27.88 5.38
CA PHE A 16 15.98 27.46 6.21
C PHE A 16 15.65 26.89 7.61
N GLY A 17 14.46 26.31 7.81
CA GLY A 17 14.13 25.58 9.04
C GLY A 17 13.84 26.46 10.27
N MET A 18 13.57 27.76 10.07
CA MET A 18 13.26 28.68 11.17
C MET A 18 11.91 28.35 11.84
N PRO A 19 11.80 28.43 13.19
CA PRO A 19 10.58 28.11 13.92
C PRO A 19 9.44 29.12 13.70
N ILE A 20 9.77 30.36 13.33
CA ILE A 20 8.83 31.46 13.09
C ILE A 20 9.11 32.03 11.68
N PRO A 21 8.08 32.28 10.84
CA PRO A 21 8.28 32.81 9.50
C PRO A 21 8.89 34.23 9.53
N PRO A 22 9.87 34.55 8.67
CA PRO A 22 10.56 35.85 8.65
C PRO A 22 9.63 37.06 8.46
N ASN A 23 8.52 36.89 7.74
CA ASN A 23 7.56 37.98 7.49
C ASN A 23 6.92 38.51 8.79
N TRP A 24 6.71 37.65 9.79
CA TRP A 24 6.22 38.06 11.11
C TRP A 24 7.23 38.93 11.87
N PHE A 25 8.53 38.68 11.71
CA PHE A 25 9.57 39.56 12.25
C PHE A 25 9.59 40.90 11.52
N GLY A 26 9.38 40.90 10.20
CA GLY A 26 9.24 42.13 9.41
C GLY A 26 8.10 43.02 9.92
N ILE A 27 6.91 42.46 10.09
CA ILE A 27 5.75 43.19 10.64
C ILE A 27 6.04 43.72 12.04
N ALA A 28 6.60 42.89 12.93
CA ALA A 28 6.90 43.31 14.30
C ALA A 28 7.94 44.46 14.33
N ALA A 29 8.99 44.37 13.51
CA ALA A 29 10.04 45.39 13.42
C ALA A 29 9.51 46.71 12.84
N PHE A 30 8.73 46.67 11.75
CA PHE A 30 8.16 47.87 11.15
C PHE A 30 7.03 48.49 11.98
N ALA A 31 6.25 47.68 12.71
CA ALA A 31 5.26 48.16 13.66
C ALA A 31 5.92 48.93 14.81
N MET A 32 7.01 48.38 15.36
CA MET A 32 7.79 49.00 16.43
C MET A 32 8.50 50.28 15.95
N LEU A 33 9.14 50.26 14.77
CA LEU A 33 9.75 51.46 14.17
C LEU A 33 8.73 52.56 13.88
N GLY A 34 7.53 52.21 13.40
CA GLY A 34 6.49 53.21 13.15
C GLY A 34 5.83 53.77 14.41
N GLY A 35 5.76 52.98 15.49
CA GLY A 35 5.24 53.43 16.78
C GLY A 35 6.20 54.34 17.57
N PHE A 36 7.52 54.11 17.46
CA PHE A 36 8.52 54.83 18.27
C PHE A 36 9.32 55.89 17.50
N VAL A 37 9.39 55.82 16.17
CA VAL A 37 10.25 56.71 15.36
C VAL A 37 9.43 57.60 14.43
N ASN A 38 8.63 57.02 13.53
CA ASN A 38 7.80 57.78 12.60
C ASN A 38 6.67 56.92 12.00
N PRO A 39 5.39 57.34 12.08
CA PRO A 39 4.26 56.59 11.53
C PRO A 39 4.37 56.24 10.03
N GLY A 40 5.16 56.99 9.26
CA GLY A 40 5.41 56.71 7.84
C GLY A 40 6.05 55.34 7.57
N PHE A 41 6.76 54.76 8.55
CA PHE A 41 7.35 53.43 8.42
C PHE A 41 6.30 52.32 8.32
N TRP A 42 5.08 52.52 8.82
CA TRP A 42 3.99 51.54 8.65
C TRP A 42 3.59 51.37 7.18
N ILE A 43 3.51 52.49 6.44
CA ILE A 43 3.13 52.47 5.02
C ILE A 43 4.27 51.88 4.18
N VAL A 44 5.52 52.25 4.49
CA VAL A 44 6.70 51.72 3.78
C VAL A 44 6.85 50.22 4.02
N GLY A 45 6.70 49.76 5.27
CA GLY A 45 6.75 48.33 5.61
C GLY A 45 5.66 47.53 4.90
N ALA A 46 4.41 48.01 4.93
CA ALA A 46 3.29 47.37 4.25
C ALA A 46 3.49 47.30 2.74
N ALA A 47 3.98 48.38 2.10
CA ALA A 47 4.24 48.41 0.67
C ALA A 47 5.36 47.44 0.27
N LEU A 48 6.43 47.36 1.06
CA LEU A 48 7.55 46.45 0.83
C LEU A 48 7.09 44.98 0.93
N GLU A 49 6.31 44.67 1.95
CA GLU A 49 5.81 43.31 2.19
C GLU A 49 4.82 42.87 1.11
N ILE A 50 3.89 43.74 0.69
CA ILE A 50 2.97 43.45 -0.42
C ILE A 50 3.75 43.19 -1.72
N THR A 51 4.79 43.99 -2.01
CA THR A 51 5.61 43.82 -3.22
C THR A 51 6.38 42.51 -3.19
N TYR A 52 6.96 42.16 -2.04
CA TYR A 52 7.68 40.91 -1.85
C TYR A 52 6.76 39.69 -1.99
N LEU A 53 5.60 39.68 -1.34
CA LEU A 53 4.63 38.58 -1.39
C LEU A 53 4.05 38.39 -2.80
N SER A 54 3.75 39.50 -3.49
CA SER A 54 3.26 39.46 -4.87
C SER A 54 4.29 38.83 -5.82
N SER A 55 5.56 39.21 -5.67
CA SER A 55 6.67 38.64 -6.44
C SER A 55 6.86 37.15 -6.16
N LEU A 56 6.85 36.75 -4.88
CA LEU A 56 7.05 35.36 -4.48
C LEU A 56 5.89 34.46 -4.91
N ALA A 57 4.64 34.88 -4.69
CA ALA A 57 3.43 34.17 -5.11
C ALA A 57 3.28 34.11 -6.64
N GLY A 58 3.82 35.10 -7.35
CA GLY A 58 3.86 35.13 -8.82
C GLY A 58 4.88 34.17 -9.44
N SER A 59 5.89 33.73 -8.70
CA SER A 59 6.95 32.89 -9.25
C SER A 59 6.45 31.47 -9.59
N LYS A 60 6.78 30.98 -10.79
CA LYS A 60 6.38 29.62 -11.25
C LYS A 60 7.04 28.53 -10.41
N ARG A 61 8.28 28.76 -9.94
CA ARG A 61 9.04 27.82 -9.11
C ARG A 61 8.39 27.64 -7.72
N PHE A 62 7.94 28.72 -7.08
CA PHE A 62 7.25 28.65 -5.79
C PHE A 62 5.89 27.97 -5.89
N ARG A 63 5.11 28.29 -6.94
CA ARG A 63 3.84 27.61 -7.20
C ARG A 63 4.03 26.13 -7.48
N ASN A 64 5.02 25.75 -8.28
CA ASN A 64 5.36 24.35 -8.51
C ASN A 64 5.84 23.66 -7.22
N ALA A 65 6.63 24.32 -6.37
CA ALA A 65 7.09 23.76 -5.10
C ALA A 65 5.93 23.55 -4.11
N ILE A 66 4.96 24.48 -4.07
CA ILE A 66 3.73 24.32 -3.29
C ILE A 66 2.85 23.21 -3.89
N ASP A 67 2.64 23.20 -5.21
CA ASP A 67 1.80 22.21 -5.88
C ASP A 67 2.42 20.79 -5.78
N VAL A 68 3.74 20.67 -5.68
CA VAL A 68 4.47 19.42 -5.38
C VAL A 68 4.43 19.08 -3.90
N GLY A 69 4.60 20.05 -2.99
CA GLY A 69 4.55 19.85 -1.54
C GLY A 69 3.14 19.59 -0.98
N GLU A 70 2.09 20.04 -1.67
CA GLU A 70 0.68 19.79 -1.34
C GLU A 70 0.08 18.60 -2.07
N ARG A 71 0.83 17.91 -2.95
CA ARG A 71 0.64 16.47 -3.08
C ARG A 71 1.07 15.87 -1.74
N ARG A 72 0.22 16.04 -0.71
CA ARG A 72 0.16 15.13 0.43
C ARG A 72 0.23 13.76 -0.20
N GLU A 73 1.33 13.03 0.05
CA GLU A 73 1.41 11.63 -0.32
C GLU A 73 0.14 10.99 0.20
N ASP A 74 -0.72 10.56 -0.73
CA ASP A 74 -1.92 9.85 -0.37
C ASP A 74 -1.44 8.63 0.43
N PRO A 75 -1.78 8.50 1.73
CA PRO A 75 -1.31 7.39 2.53
C PRO A 75 -1.68 6.05 1.89
N ALA A 76 -2.75 5.98 1.09
CA ALA A 76 -3.10 4.80 0.31
C ALA A 76 -2.09 4.54 -0.82
N ASP A 77 -1.62 5.56 -1.56
CA ASP A 77 -0.61 5.40 -2.62
C ASP A 77 0.75 4.99 -2.04
N ALA A 78 1.17 5.61 -0.92
CA ALA A 78 2.40 5.23 -0.23
C ALA A 78 2.39 3.77 0.21
N ARG A 79 1.27 3.30 0.78
CA ARG A 79 1.08 1.89 1.17
C ARG A 79 1.08 0.95 -0.04
N TYR A 80 0.35 1.31 -1.09
CA TYR A 80 0.28 0.52 -2.31
C TYR A 80 1.65 0.35 -2.94
N LEU A 81 2.43 1.44 -3.02
CA LEU A 81 3.80 1.43 -3.50
C LEU A 81 4.69 0.56 -2.60
N ALA A 82 4.60 0.69 -1.28
CA ALA A 82 5.38 -0.14 -0.35
C ALA A 82 5.11 -1.63 -0.51
N MET A 83 3.84 -2.04 -0.74
CA MET A 83 3.48 -3.43 -1.02
C MET A 83 3.96 -3.88 -2.41
N THR A 84 3.90 -3.01 -3.41
CA THR A 84 4.36 -3.32 -4.77
C THR A 84 5.88 -3.40 -4.87
N GLU A 85 6.61 -2.58 -4.11
CA GLU A 85 8.09 -2.60 -4.04
C GLU A 85 8.61 -3.92 -3.45
N ARG A 86 7.85 -4.56 -2.56
CA ARG A 86 8.20 -5.86 -1.96
C ARG A 86 8.08 -7.02 -2.95
N LEU A 87 7.29 -6.88 -4.00
CA LEU A 87 7.05 -7.91 -4.99
C LEU A 87 8.24 -8.11 -5.93
N ASP A 88 8.49 -9.35 -6.34
CA ASP A 88 9.43 -9.67 -7.42
C ASP A 88 8.95 -9.17 -8.81
N GLY A 89 9.79 -9.29 -9.83
CA GLY A 89 9.46 -8.85 -11.19
C GLY A 89 8.19 -9.51 -11.77
N ARG A 90 8.04 -10.82 -11.59
CA ARG A 90 6.92 -11.60 -12.14
C ARG A 90 5.60 -11.26 -11.44
N GLN A 91 5.61 -11.09 -10.12
CA GLN A 91 4.42 -10.68 -9.37
C GLN A 91 4.01 -9.25 -9.69
N ARG A 92 4.98 -8.34 -9.91
CA ARG A 92 4.70 -6.97 -10.34
C ARG A 92 4.05 -6.93 -11.73
N GLU A 93 4.51 -7.77 -12.65
CA GLU A 93 3.89 -7.93 -13.97
C GLU A 93 2.46 -8.49 -13.88
N ARG A 94 2.22 -9.45 -12.99
CA ARG A 94 0.86 -9.95 -12.73
C ARG A 94 -0.05 -8.85 -12.19
N GLN A 95 0.40 -8.10 -11.19
CA GLN A 95 -0.35 -6.97 -10.65
C GLN A 95 -0.65 -5.92 -11.72
N SER A 96 0.34 -5.52 -12.52
CA SER A 96 0.17 -4.49 -13.54
C SER A 96 -0.78 -4.93 -14.67
N SER A 97 -0.76 -6.21 -15.04
CA SER A 97 -1.73 -6.80 -15.98
C SER A 97 -3.14 -6.71 -15.42
N LEU A 98 -3.36 -7.06 -14.15
CA LEU A 98 -4.67 -6.95 -13.51
C LEU A 98 -5.14 -5.49 -13.42
N GLU A 99 -4.26 -4.57 -13.02
CA GLU A 99 -4.54 -3.13 -12.99
C GLU A 99 -4.98 -2.59 -14.35
N ALA A 100 -4.31 -3.02 -15.43
CA ALA A 100 -4.66 -2.61 -16.79
C ALA A 100 -6.07 -3.08 -17.17
N ARG A 101 -6.40 -4.35 -16.91
CA ARG A 101 -7.74 -4.91 -17.18
C ARG A 101 -8.82 -4.23 -16.34
N ALA A 102 -8.56 -4.03 -15.06
CA ALA A 102 -9.49 -3.33 -14.15
C ALA A 102 -9.75 -1.90 -14.65
N ARG A 103 -8.72 -1.19 -15.12
CA ARG A 103 -8.87 0.17 -15.67
C ARG A 103 -9.73 0.21 -16.95
N GLU A 104 -9.58 -0.78 -17.82
CA GLU A 104 -10.42 -0.90 -19.02
C GLU A 104 -11.90 -1.12 -18.66
N ILE A 105 -12.16 -1.99 -17.68
CA ILE A 105 -13.51 -2.23 -17.17
C ILE A 105 -14.08 -0.95 -16.54
N LEU A 106 -13.34 -0.29 -15.64
CA LEU A 106 -13.77 0.95 -14.98
C LEU A 106 -14.16 2.06 -15.97
N ARG A 107 -13.38 2.25 -17.04
CA ARG A 107 -13.71 3.22 -18.10
C ARG A 107 -15.02 2.91 -18.80
N THR A 108 -15.36 1.62 -18.91
CA THR A 108 -16.63 1.17 -19.51
C THR A 108 -17.81 1.40 -18.55
N LEU A 109 -17.58 1.25 -17.24
CA LEU A 109 -18.59 1.43 -16.19
C LEU A 109 -18.92 2.90 -15.89
N ASP A 110 -17.95 3.82 -16.01
CA ASP A 110 -18.10 5.26 -15.73
C ASP A 110 -19.24 5.94 -16.51
N GLY A 111 -19.69 5.36 -17.62
CA GLY A 111 -20.81 5.86 -18.42
C GLY A 111 -22.20 5.59 -17.85
N SER A 112 -22.35 4.84 -16.75
CA SER A 112 -23.64 4.42 -16.21
C SER A 112 -23.75 4.60 -14.68
N PRO A 113 -24.64 5.48 -14.18
CA PRO A 113 -24.83 5.69 -12.74
C PRO A 113 -25.23 4.43 -11.96
N MET A 114 -25.96 3.51 -12.60
CA MET A 114 -26.37 2.23 -12.00
C MET A 114 -25.17 1.32 -11.71
N LEU A 115 -24.10 1.44 -12.49
CA LEU A 115 -22.92 0.58 -12.40
C LEU A 115 -21.80 1.17 -11.53
N ALA A 116 -21.99 2.38 -11.00
CA ALA A 116 -20.99 3.07 -10.18
C ALA A 116 -20.65 2.30 -8.90
N ALA A 117 -21.60 1.59 -8.29
CA ALA A 117 -21.37 0.79 -7.08
C ALA A 117 -20.34 -0.33 -7.30
N TYR A 118 -20.26 -0.88 -8.52
CA TYR A 118 -19.31 -1.93 -8.87
C TYR A 118 -17.88 -1.42 -9.09
N SER A 119 -17.71 -0.12 -9.34
CA SER A 119 -16.38 0.49 -9.46
C SER A 119 -15.59 0.39 -8.16
N ASP A 120 -16.26 0.48 -7.01
CA ASP A 120 -15.63 0.34 -5.69
C ASP A 120 -15.22 -1.13 -5.44
N HIS A 121 -16.07 -2.10 -5.78
CA HIS A 121 -15.71 -3.53 -5.66
C HIS A 121 -14.53 -3.92 -6.54
N LEU A 122 -14.46 -3.41 -7.78
CA LEU A 122 -13.34 -3.69 -8.66
C LEU A 122 -12.02 -3.09 -8.14
N GLN A 123 -12.07 -1.89 -7.54
CA GLN A 123 -10.91 -1.29 -6.86
C GLN A 123 -10.47 -2.11 -5.65
N GLN A 124 -11.41 -2.58 -4.84
CA GLN A 124 -11.13 -3.44 -3.69
C GLN A 124 -10.51 -4.77 -4.11
N LEU A 125 -10.96 -5.34 -5.24
CA LEU A 125 -10.38 -6.56 -5.80
C LEU A 125 -8.91 -6.38 -6.22
N VAL A 126 -8.56 -5.24 -6.84
CA VAL A 126 -7.15 -4.95 -7.20
C VAL A 126 -6.26 -4.89 -5.95
N TRP A 127 -6.78 -4.32 -4.85
CA TRP A 127 -6.11 -4.33 -3.55
C TRP A 127 -5.98 -5.74 -2.96
N LEU A 128 -7.06 -6.54 -3.02
CA LEU A 128 -7.05 -7.92 -2.54
C LEU A 128 -6.01 -8.75 -3.29
N HIS A 129 -5.97 -8.63 -4.62
CA HIS A 129 -4.97 -9.32 -5.43
C HIS A 129 -3.54 -8.94 -5.02
N LEU A 130 -3.25 -7.65 -4.81
CA LEU A 130 -1.95 -7.21 -4.30
C LEU A 130 -1.61 -7.82 -2.94
N ARG A 131 -2.60 -7.92 -2.03
CA ARG A 131 -2.42 -8.56 -0.72
C ARG A 131 -2.13 -10.06 -0.87
N LEU A 132 -2.87 -10.77 -1.73
CA LEU A 132 -2.65 -12.19 -2.01
C LEU A 132 -1.28 -12.45 -2.62
N LEU A 133 -0.79 -11.60 -3.54
CA LEU A 133 0.57 -11.68 -4.07
C LEU A 133 1.63 -11.55 -2.96
N ASN A 134 1.43 -10.62 -2.02
CA ASN A 134 2.33 -10.44 -0.87
C ASN A 134 2.28 -11.65 0.07
N ALA A 135 1.08 -12.19 0.36
CA ALA A 135 0.90 -13.39 1.16
C ALA A 135 1.60 -14.59 0.52
N ARG A 136 1.42 -14.79 -0.79
CA ARG A 136 2.11 -15.82 -1.57
C ARG A 136 3.63 -15.72 -1.43
N GLN A 137 4.20 -14.53 -1.59
CA GLN A 137 5.65 -14.35 -1.47
C GLN A 137 6.17 -14.64 -0.06
N ALA A 138 5.38 -14.34 0.98
CA ALA A 138 5.72 -14.70 2.36
C ALA A 138 5.70 -16.23 2.55
N ILE A 139 4.67 -16.90 2.03
CA ILE A 139 4.52 -18.36 2.08
C ILE A 139 5.65 -19.05 1.29
N GLU A 140 5.98 -18.57 0.09
CA GLU A 140 7.08 -19.11 -0.73
C GLU A 140 8.42 -19.10 0.04
N ARG A 141 8.68 -18.07 0.86
CA ARG A 141 9.87 -18.02 1.72
C ARG A 141 9.86 -19.08 2.81
N VAL A 142 8.70 -19.31 3.45
CA VAL A 142 8.54 -20.37 4.46
C VAL A 142 8.75 -21.74 3.82
N LEU A 143 8.14 -21.98 2.65
CA LEU A 143 8.28 -23.23 1.90
C LEU A 143 9.72 -23.47 1.42
N ALA A 144 10.42 -22.42 0.99
CA ALA A 144 11.84 -22.53 0.64
C ALA A 144 12.69 -22.94 1.85
N THR A 145 12.39 -22.42 3.05
CA THR A 145 13.05 -22.85 4.28
C THR A 145 12.68 -24.28 4.66
N ALA A 146 11.39 -24.64 4.61
CA ALA A 146 10.92 -25.99 4.87
C ALA A 146 11.63 -27.04 4.00
N ARG A 147 11.77 -26.77 2.70
CA ARG A 147 12.48 -27.68 1.77
C ARG A 147 13.97 -27.84 2.09
N ARG A 148 14.63 -26.79 2.60
CA ARG A 148 16.04 -26.87 3.00
C ARG A 148 16.24 -27.62 4.30
N GLU A 149 15.27 -27.55 5.21
CA GLU A 149 15.37 -28.12 6.56
C GLU A 149 14.73 -29.51 6.67
N ALA A 150 13.94 -29.95 5.70
CA ALA A 150 13.16 -31.20 5.73
C ALA A 150 14.00 -32.41 6.14
N ASP A 151 15.06 -32.74 5.38
CA ASP A 151 15.89 -33.91 5.64
C ASP A 151 16.57 -33.85 7.02
N ALA A 152 16.97 -32.64 7.45
CA ALA A 152 17.63 -32.44 8.72
C ALA A 152 16.67 -32.60 9.90
N LEU A 153 15.44 -32.10 9.79
CA LEU A 153 14.40 -32.27 10.79
C LEU A 153 14.00 -33.73 10.92
N ASP A 154 13.80 -34.41 9.79
CA ASP A 154 13.42 -35.82 9.78
C ASP A 154 14.51 -36.71 10.40
N GLU A 155 15.79 -36.41 10.13
CA GLU A 155 16.90 -37.15 10.75
C GLU A 155 17.01 -36.85 12.25
N GLN A 156 16.88 -35.58 12.66
CA GLN A 156 16.87 -35.20 14.08
C GLN A 156 15.74 -35.89 14.83
N GLU A 157 14.53 -35.90 14.26
CA GLU A 157 13.37 -36.57 14.83
C GLU A 157 13.63 -38.07 15.03
N ARG A 158 14.13 -38.76 13.99
CA ARG A 158 14.49 -40.18 14.07
C ARG A 158 15.52 -40.46 15.15
N GLN A 159 16.55 -39.63 15.26
CA GLN A 159 17.58 -39.78 16.29
C GLN A 159 17.03 -39.58 17.71
N LEU A 160 16.19 -38.56 17.91
CA LEU A 160 15.56 -38.30 19.20
C LEU A 160 14.59 -39.42 19.61
N ARG A 161 13.77 -39.91 18.67
CA ARG A 161 12.85 -41.03 18.91
C ARG A 161 13.60 -42.32 19.25
N ARG A 162 14.69 -42.64 18.54
CA ARG A 162 15.55 -43.78 18.89
C ARG A 162 16.15 -43.66 20.29
N ARG A 163 16.61 -42.47 20.67
CA ARG A 163 17.14 -42.25 22.02
C ARG A 163 16.07 -42.46 23.10
N LEU A 164 14.83 -42.03 22.84
CA LEU A 164 13.69 -42.24 23.76
C LEU A 164 13.37 -43.71 24.02
N GLU A 165 13.73 -44.61 23.10
CA GLU A 165 13.57 -46.07 23.27
C GLU A 165 14.61 -46.70 24.21
N GLU A 166 15.66 -45.96 24.60
CA GLU A 166 16.69 -46.46 25.51
C GLU A 166 16.09 -46.76 26.91
N PRO A 167 16.28 -47.98 27.44
CA PRO A 167 15.60 -48.42 28.66
C PRO A 167 16.09 -47.71 29.93
N ASN A 168 17.28 -47.10 29.90
CA ASN A 168 17.95 -46.53 31.07
C ASN A 168 18.04 -45.00 31.06
N LEU A 169 17.08 -44.31 30.43
CA LEU A 169 16.99 -42.85 30.46
C LEU A 169 16.54 -42.32 31.84
N SER A 170 17.17 -41.25 32.30
CA SER A 170 16.65 -40.51 33.46
C SER A 170 15.31 -39.83 33.12
N PRO A 171 14.40 -39.64 34.11
CA PRO A 171 13.10 -39.01 33.87
C PRO A 171 13.19 -37.59 33.28
N ASP A 172 14.17 -36.80 33.72
CA ASP A 172 14.34 -35.42 33.23
C ASP A 172 14.88 -35.38 31.79
N LEU A 173 15.80 -36.29 31.43
CA LEU A 173 16.30 -36.39 30.07
C LEU A 173 15.19 -36.86 29.12
N ARG A 174 14.37 -37.84 29.54
CA ARG A 174 13.20 -38.29 28.76
C ARG A 174 12.26 -37.11 28.48
N ARG A 175 11.89 -36.34 29.51
CA ARG A 175 11.02 -35.14 29.36
C ARG A 175 11.63 -34.13 28.38
N SER A 176 12.94 -33.87 28.48
CA SER A 176 13.62 -32.93 27.58
C SER A 176 13.65 -33.42 26.12
N LEU A 177 13.84 -34.72 25.88
CA LEU A 177 13.78 -35.31 24.54
C LEU A 177 12.36 -35.27 23.97
N GLU A 178 11.34 -35.59 24.78
CA GLU A 178 9.92 -35.47 24.40
C GLU A 178 9.55 -34.03 24.00
N GLN A 179 10.02 -33.04 24.76
CA GLN A 179 9.83 -31.62 24.43
C GLN A 179 10.50 -31.24 23.10
N GLN A 180 11.70 -31.75 22.83
CA GLN A 180 12.38 -31.50 21.56
C GLN A 180 11.62 -32.11 20.37
N VAL A 181 11.11 -33.34 20.52
CA VAL A 181 10.26 -33.98 19.51
C VAL A 181 9.00 -33.15 19.27
N ALA A 182 8.31 -32.70 20.33
CA ALA A 182 7.13 -31.86 20.19
C ALA A 182 7.40 -30.54 19.42
N VAL A 183 8.57 -29.93 19.62
CA VAL A 183 8.99 -28.73 18.87
C VAL A 183 9.24 -29.06 17.40
N ILE A 184 9.87 -30.19 17.08
CA ILE A 184 10.10 -30.61 15.68
C ILE A 184 8.76 -30.92 15.00
N ASP A 185 7.88 -31.67 15.66
CA ASP A 185 6.55 -32.02 15.15
C ASP A 185 5.75 -30.72 14.85
N GLN A 186 5.79 -29.73 15.75
CA GLN A 186 5.15 -28.43 15.53
C GLN A 186 5.73 -27.68 14.32
N ARG A 187 7.05 -27.74 14.11
CA ARG A 187 7.70 -27.10 12.96
C ARG A 187 7.32 -27.77 11.64
N GLN A 188 7.33 -29.10 11.59
CA GLN A 188 6.90 -29.86 10.41
C GLN A 188 5.42 -29.60 10.10
N ALA A 189 4.55 -29.57 11.11
CA ALA A 189 3.14 -29.21 10.95
C ALA A 189 2.98 -27.80 10.37
N ALA A 190 3.72 -26.82 10.89
CA ALA A 190 3.71 -25.46 10.35
C ALA A 190 4.19 -25.38 8.89
N HIS A 191 5.14 -26.24 8.49
CA HIS A 191 5.58 -26.36 7.09
C HIS A 191 4.53 -26.97 6.18
N ALA A 192 3.82 -28.00 6.64
CA ALA A 192 2.71 -28.62 5.90
C ALA A 192 1.54 -27.64 5.72
N ASP A 193 1.16 -26.95 6.80
CA ASP A 193 0.14 -25.90 6.77
C ASP A 193 0.49 -24.78 5.77
N ALA A 194 1.76 -24.37 5.73
CA ALA A 194 2.22 -23.36 4.77
C ALA A 194 2.06 -23.84 3.32
N ALA A 195 2.20 -25.14 3.05
CA ALA A 195 2.05 -25.70 1.71
C ALA A 195 0.60 -25.66 1.26
N GLU A 196 -0.33 -26.13 2.10
CA GLU A 196 -1.76 -26.07 1.84
C GLU A 196 -2.24 -24.62 1.61
N ARG A 197 -1.77 -23.69 2.44
CA ARG A 197 -2.09 -22.27 2.27
C ARG A 197 -1.54 -21.71 0.96
N GLY A 198 -0.34 -22.13 0.56
CA GLY A 198 0.26 -21.74 -0.71
C GLY A 198 -0.62 -22.14 -1.90
N GLU A 199 -1.08 -23.38 -1.91
CA GLU A 199 -2.00 -23.89 -2.94
C GLU A 199 -3.32 -23.11 -2.97
N HIS A 200 -3.88 -22.81 -1.81
CA HIS A 200 -5.11 -22.02 -1.74
C HIS A 200 -4.90 -20.61 -2.28
N VAL A 201 -3.84 -19.89 -1.88
CA VAL A 201 -3.53 -18.55 -2.41
C VAL A 201 -3.36 -18.57 -3.93
N ASP A 202 -2.65 -19.56 -4.46
CA ASP A 202 -2.44 -19.70 -5.90
C ASP A 202 -3.76 -19.91 -6.65
N SER A 203 -4.66 -20.75 -6.10
CA SER A 203 -5.99 -20.96 -6.68
C SER A 203 -6.86 -19.69 -6.65
N GLU A 204 -6.78 -18.90 -5.58
CA GLU A 204 -7.51 -17.65 -5.42
C GLU A 204 -7.02 -16.57 -6.37
N LEU A 205 -5.70 -16.45 -6.54
CA LEU A 205 -5.11 -15.56 -7.53
C LEU A 205 -5.56 -15.93 -8.95
N GLN A 206 -5.53 -17.22 -9.30
CA GLN A 206 -5.97 -17.69 -10.62
C GLN A 206 -7.47 -17.43 -10.83
N ARG A 207 -8.29 -17.65 -9.80
CA ARG A 207 -9.74 -17.40 -9.87
C ARG A 207 -10.03 -15.93 -10.13
N ILE A 208 -9.36 -15.01 -9.43
CA ILE A 208 -9.49 -13.56 -9.63
C ILE A 208 -9.10 -13.17 -11.06
N ASP A 209 -7.97 -13.70 -11.58
CA ASP A 209 -7.52 -13.43 -12.94
C ASP A 209 -8.56 -13.83 -14.00
N LEU A 210 -9.18 -15.00 -13.82
CA LEU A 210 -10.22 -15.52 -14.71
C LEU A 210 -11.51 -14.69 -14.63
N GLN A 211 -11.95 -14.32 -13.43
CA GLN A 211 -13.16 -13.51 -13.24
C GLN A 211 -13.02 -12.11 -13.86
N VAL A 212 -11.87 -11.46 -13.67
CA VAL A 212 -11.61 -10.15 -14.28
C VAL A 212 -11.51 -10.25 -15.81
N ALA A 213 -10.94 -11.34 -16.34
CA ALA A 213 -10.92 -11.59 -17.78
C ALA A 213 -12.35 -11.76 -18.34
N LEU A 214 -13.20 -12.57 -17.68
CA LEU A 214 -14.59 -12.77 -18.06
C LEU A 214 -15.38 -11.46 -18.08
N ILE A 215 -15.27 -10.65 -17.04
CA ILE A 215 -15.99 -9.37 -16.94
C ILE A 215 -15.52 -8.41 -18.03
N ARG A 216 -14.22 -8.40 -18.34
CA ARG A 216 -13.69 -7.61 -19.45
C ARG A 216 -14.28 -8.08 -20.78
N GLU A 217 -14.32 -9.38 -21.03
CA GLU A 217 -14.91 -9.95 -22.25
C GLU A 217 -16.40 -9.59 -22.38
N GLN A 218 -17.15 -9.72 -21.30
CA GLN A 218 -18.56 -9.30 -21.26
C GLN A 218 -18.71 -7.80 -21.47
N ALA A 219 -17.89 -6.96 -20.83
CA ALA A 219 -17.93 -5.51 -21.04
C ALA A 219 -17.65 -5.10 -22.50
N LEU A 220 -16.85 -5.90 -23.23
CA LEU A 220 -16.57 -5.68 -24.65
C LEU A 220 -17.66 -6.24 -25.59
N LEU A 221 -18.28 -7.35 -25.23
CA LEU A 221 -19.31 -8.04 -26.03
C LEU A 221 -20.72 -7.49 -25.80
N SER A 222 -20.99 -6.99 -24.60
CA SER A 222 -22.34 -6.64 -24.17
C SER A 222 -22.81 -5.31 -24.76
N ARG A 223 -23.78 -5.40 -25.66
CA ARG A 223 -24.84 -4.38 -25.82
C ARG A 223 -25.86 -4.43 -24.67
N ASP A 224 -25.95 -5.55 -23.95
CA ASP A 224 -26.96 -5.83 -22.93
C ASP A 224 -26.43 -5.65 -21.50
N ARG A 225 -27.04 -4.76 -20.73
CA ARG A 225 -26.55 -4.30 -19.42
C ARG A 225 -26.85 -5.24 -18.26
N ASN A 226 -27.78 -6.19 -18.41
CA ASN A 226 -28.19 -7.10 -17.34
C ASN A 226 -27.16 -8.22 -17.09
N ASP A 227 -26.54 -8.78 -18.12
CA ASP A 227 -25.56 -9.87 -17.99
C ASP A 227 -24.28 -9.42 -17.28
N LEU A 228 -23.93 -8.14 -17.44
CA LEU A 228 -22.80 -7.51 -16.76
C LEU A 228 -23.05 -7.40 -15.25
N GLY A 229 -24.28 -7.07 -14.83
CA GLY A 229 -24.66 -6.98 -13.41
C GLY A 229 -24.46 -8.30 -12.66
N GLY A 230 -24.96 -9.41 -13.21
CA GLY A 230 -24.82 -10.73 -12.59
C GLY A 230 -23.37 -11.18 -12.43
N SER A 231 -22.50 -10.84 -13.39
CA SER A 231 -21.07 -11.20 -13.32
C SER A 231 -20.30 -10.33 -12.33
N LEU A 232 -20.71 -9.07 -12.18
CA LEU A 232 -20.17 -8.17 -11.16
C LEU A 232 -20.64 -8.56 -9.74
N ASP A 233 -21.88 -9.05 -9.59
CA ASP A 233 -22.38 -9.59 -8.31
C ASP A 233 -21.60 -10.84 -7.89
N ALA A 234 -21.34 -11.75 -8.84
CA ALA A 234 -20.51 -12.93 -8.60
C ALA A 234 -19.08 -12.56 -8.17
N LEU A 235 -18.49 -11.52 -8.78
CA LEU A 235 -17.20 -10.96 -8.36
C LEU A 235 -17.26 -10.41 -6.95
N ALA A 236 -18.30 -9.65 -6.59
CA ALA A 236 -18.44 -9.10 -5.24
C ALA A 236 -18.56 -10.20 -4.18
N ALA A 237 -19.30 -11.27 -4.47
CA ALA A 237 -19.42 -12.43 -3.59
C ALA A 237 -18.06 -13.16 -3.42
N SER A 238 -17.35 -13.41 -4.52
CA SER A 238 -16.03 -14.06 -4.50
C SER A 238 -14.98 -13.22 -3.78
N PHE A 239 -15.00 -11.90 -3.96
CA PHE A 239 -14.17 -10.96 -3.21
C PHE A 239 -14.40 -11.09 -1.70
N ASN A 240 -15.66 -11.07 -1.25
CA ASN A 240 -16.00 -11.16 0.17
C ASN A 240 -15.55 -12.49 0.79
N GLU A 241 -15.61 -13.59 0.03
CA GLU A 241 -15.10 -14.88 0.46
C GLU A 241 -13.57 -14.89 0.60
N ALA A 242 -12.85 -14.48 -0.45
CA ALA A 242 -11.39 -14.42 -0.45
C ALA A 242 -10.84 -13.45 0.61
N SER A 243 -11.54 -12.33 0.83
CA SER A 243 -11.23 -11.37 1.88
C SER A 243 -11.41 -11.96 3.27
N ARG A 244 -12.55 -12.63 3.54
CA ARG A 244 -12.80 -13.28 4.84
C ARG A 244 -11.79 -14.38 5.12
N TRP A 245 -11.45 -15.17 4.10
CA TRP A 245 -10.41 -16.17 4.22
C TRP A 245 -9.07 -15.52 4.58
N LEU A 246 -8.64 -14.51 3.82
CA LEU A 246 -7.36 -13.82 4.06
C LEU A 246 -7.28 -13.19 5.45
N ASP A 247 -8.39 -12.58 5.92
CA ASP A 247 -8.45 -11.99 7.25
C ASP A 247 -8.44 -13.05 8.36
N SER A 248 -9.01 -14.25 8.13
CA SER A 248 -8.89 -15.36 9.09
C SER A 248 -7.46 -15.92 9.19
N GLN A 249 -6.67 -15.78 8.13
CA GLN A 249 -5.26 -16.22 8.09
C GLN A 249 -4.28 -15.14 8.57
N ARG A 250 -4.77 -13.94 8.92
CA ARG A 250 -3.97 -12.76 9.26
C ARG A 250 -3.07 -12.96 10.48
N ASP A 251 -3.55 -13.67 11.50
CA ASP A 251 -2.78 -13.94 12.72
C ASP A 251 -1.54 -14.81 12.45
N LEU A 252 -1.53 -15.54 11.33
CA LEU A 252 -0.48 -16.50 10.98
C LEU A 252 0.44 -16.01 9.85
N ILE A 253 -0.08 -15.18 8.93
CA ILE A 253 0.68 -14.62 7.79
C ILE A 253 1.47 -13.35 8.18
N GLY A 254 1.22 -12.81 9.38
CA GLY A 254 1.85 -11.58 9.86
C GLY A 254 1.18 -10.33 9.30
N THR A 255 1.51 -9.18 9.91
CA THR A 255 0.86 -7.87 9.79
C THR A 255 0.88 -7.27 8.37
N LEU A 256 0.11 -7.85 7.45
CA LEU A 256 -0.37 -7.18 6.24
C LEU A 256 -1.54 -6.25 6.61
N ASP A 257 -1.24 -5.28 7.47
CA ASP A 257 -2.25 -4.50 8.16
C ASP A 257 -2.79 -3.35 7.30
N SER A 258 -4.02 -3.50 6.82
CA SER A 258 -4.91 -2.36 6.61
C SER A 258 -6.36 -2.80 6.35
N PRO A 259 -7.36 -2.08 6.88
CA PRO A 259 -8.75 -2.28 6.50
C PRO A 259 -8.93 -2.04 5.00
N LEU A 260 -9.74 -2.90 4.38
CA LEU A 260 -10.03 -3.00 2.94
C LEU A 260 -10.77 -1.80 2.35
N GLU A 261 -11.19 -0.85 3.19
CA GLU A 261 -11.87 0.37 2.78
C GLU A 261 -10.89 1.42 2.22
N GLN A 262 -10.05 1.01 1.27
CA GLN A 262 -9.14 1.91 0.58
C GLN A 262 -9.48 1.94 -0.90
N ARG A 263 -9.97 3.09 -1.36
CA ARG A 263 -10.07 3.40 -2.79
C ARG A 263 -8.70 3.25 -3.43
N LEU A 264 -8.69 2.82 -4.68
CA LEU A 264 -7.44 2.62 -5.40
C LEU A 264 -6.74 3.99 -5.58
N PRO A 265 -5.41 4.08 -5.40
CA PRO A 265 -4.71 5.33 -5.61
C PRO A 265 -5.01 5.93 -7.00
N ALA A 266 -5.23 7.24 -7.06
CA ALA A 266 -5.56 7.92 -8.31
C ALA A 266 -4.53 7.66 -9.44
N ARG A 267 -3.27 7.48 -9.05
CA ARG A 267 -2.17 7.10 -9.94
C ARG A 267 -2.43 5.76 -10.66
N VAL A 268 -2.89 4.74 -9.92
CA VAL A 268 -3.20 3.42 -10.45
C VAL A 268 -4.43 3.47 -11.37
N LEU A 269 -5.46 4.23 -10.98
CA LEU A 269 -6.64 4.46 -11.81
C LEU A 269 -6.29 5.15 -13.14
N ARG A 270 -5.32 6.07 -13.14
CA ARG A 270 -4.86 6.77 -14.35
C ARG A 270 -3.83 5.99 -15.16
N GLY A 271 -3.19 4.97 -14.58
CA GLY A 271 -2.08 4.26 -15.21
C GLY A 271 -0.78 5.04 -15.24
N GLU A 272 -0.59 5.94 -14.26
CA GLU A 272 0.61 6.74 -14.12
C GLU A 272 1.74 5.90 -13.46
N ALA A 273 2.96 6.06 -13.99
CA ALA A 273 4.15 5.42 -13.43
C ALA A 273 4.41 5.91 -11.99
N PRO A 274 5.00 5.07 -11.11
CA PRO A 274 5.41 5.51 -9.78
C PRO A 274 6.34 6.73 -9.89
N PRO A 275 6.26 7.68 -8.95
CA PRO A 275 7.18 8.81 -8.95
C PRO A 275 8.61 8.28 -8.90
N ARG A 276 9.45 8.67 -9.88
CA ARG A 276 10.88 8.39 -9.78
C ARG A 276 11.36 9.03 -8.48
N LYS A 277 11.80 8.22 -7.51
CA LYS A 277 12.54 8.72 -6.34
C LYS A 277 13.64 9.59 -6.93
N ALA A 278 13.55 10.91 -6.70
CA ALA A 278 14.59 11.82 -7.11
C ALA A 278 15.89 11.24 -6.56
N ALA A 279 16.80 10.85 -7.44
CA ALA A 279 18.13 10.46 -7.04
C ALA A 279 18.59 11.55 -6.07
N ARG A 280 18.95 11.15 -4.84
CA ARG A 280 19.69 12.03 -3.95
C ARG A 280 21.05 12.25 -4.61
N GLU A 281 21.08 13.18 -5.57
CA GLU A 281 22.29 13.83 -6.03
C GLU A 281 22.58 14.94 -5.02
N GLY A 282 23.72 14.82 -4.35
CA GLY A 282 24.19 15.81 -3.38
C GLY A 282 25.05 15.19 -2.30
N GLU A 283 26.12 14.51 -2.73
CA GLU A 283 27.41 14.57 -2.03
C GLU A 283 28.05 15.93 -2.34
#